data_AF-A0A350W5F6-F1
#
_entry.id   AF-A0A350W5F6-F1
#
_cell.length_a   1.000
_cell.length_b   1.000
_cell.length_c   1.000
_cell.angle_alpha   90.00
_cell.angle_beta   90.00
_cell.angle_gamma   90.00
#
_symmetry.space_group_name_H-M   'P 1'
#
loop_
_entity.id
_entity.type
_entity.pdbx_description
1 polymer ?
#
loop_
_entity_poly.entity_id
_entity_poly.type
_entity_poly.pdbx_seq_one_letter_code
_entity_poly.pdbx_strand_id
1 'polypeptide(L)'
;MLFKGISASAGIAIGKAFVIEDEDFCPVKRNIAKDEVKKEVEKFRKAISDTKADFEKIKAAASKHLGKKHIKLFDAYLFIADDPVLKSEVVSKITKELINAEYALYEVIEENAKVFEKIKDEYFRERGKDIYDVGKKIMKHLTGVHKKTLADVKENSIVFADNLTPADTILMKNENVIGFATNQGGKTSHTAIMAQAMEIPAVVGMKDITS
;
A
#
# COMPACT_ATOMS: atom_id res chain seq x y z
N MET A 1 3.80 13.32 -25.96
CA MET A 1 3.67 14.21 -24.78
C MET A 1 4.94 14.10 -23.94
N LEU A 2 5.31 15.15 -23.22
CA LEU A 2 6.54 15.22 -22.43
C LEU A 2 6.16 15.59 -21.00
N PHE A 3 6.35 14.66 -20.07
CA PHE A 3 6.03 14.86 -18.66
C PHE A 3 7.26 15.35 -17.90
N LYS A 4 7.04 16.18 -16.87
CA LYS A 4 8.10 16.74 -16.03
C LYS A 4 7.78 16.49 -14.57
N GLY A 5 8.79 16.11 -13.81
CA GLY A 5 8.71 15.93 -12.37
C GLY A 5 10.04 16.26 -11.70
N ILE A 6 10.19 15.78 -10.48
CA ILE A 6 11.38 15.94 -9.65
C ILE A 6 12.31 14.75 -9.91
N SER A 7 13.55 15.03 -10.32
CA SER A 7 14.58 14.01 -10.46
C SER A 7 14.93 13.44 -9.08
N ALA A 8 14.54 12.19 -8.82
CA ALA A 8 14.88 11.48 -7.59
C ALA A 8 16.23 10.75 -7.70
N SER A 9 16.48 10.13 -8.85
CA SER A 9 17.72 9.43 -9.18
C SER A 9 18.10 9.67 -10.64
N ALA A 10 19.37 9.94 -10.89
CA ALA A 10 19.87 10.31 -12.22
C ALA A 10 20.08 9.08 -13.12
N GLY A 11 19.93 9.28 -14.42
CA GLY A 11 20.24 8.29 -15.45
C GLY A 11 19.18 8.25 -16.55
N ILE A 12 19.34 7.31 -17.48
CA ILE A 12 18.45 7.14 -18.64
C ILE A 12 18.02 5.68 -18.70
N ALA A 13 16.72 5.44 -18.72
CA ALA A 13 16.12 4.12 -18.85
C ALA A 13 15.18 4.10 -20.05
N ILE A 14 15.26 3.04 -20.87
CA ILE A 14 14.37 2.83 -22.03
C ILE A 14 13.83 1.42 -21.94
N GLY A 15 12.53 1.29 -21.69
CA GLY A 15 11.89 0.01 -21.42
C GLY A 15 10.39 0.02 -21.66
N LYS A 16 9.75 -1.10 -21.36
CA LYS A 16 8.29 -1.25 -21.46
C LYS A 16 7.60 -0.53 -20.30
N ALA A 17 6.54 0.21 -20.58
CA ALA A 17 5.75 0.83 -19.52
C ALA A 17 4.93 -0.22 -18.77
N PHE A 18 5.07 -0.25 -17.45
CA PHE A 18 4.24 -1.05 -16.56
C PHE A 18 3.53 -0.12 -15.58
N VAL A 19 2.22 0.03 -15.74
CA VAL A 19 1.41 0.93 -14.90
C VAL A 19 0.80 0.14 -13.74
N ILE A 20 1.04 0.61 -12.52
CA ILE A 20 0.38 0.17 -11.31
C ILE A 20 -0.80 1.10 -11.07
N GLU A 21 -2.01 0.54 -11.14
CA GLU A 21 -3.23 1.24 -10.80
C GLU A 21 -3.36 1.30 -9.27
N ASP A 22 -3.35 2.50 -8.72
CA ASP A 22 -3.75 2.77 -7.34
C ASP A 22 -5.20 3.25 -7.41
N GLU A 23 -6.16 2.35 -7.17
CA GLU A 23 -7.56 2.74 -7.02
C GLU A 23 -7.80 3.14 -5.57
N ASP A 24 -8.41 4.32 -5.38
CA ASP A 24 -9.05 4.63 -4.11
C ASP A 24 -10.18 3.64 -3.89
N PHE A 25 -10.03 2.83 -2.84
CA PHE A 25 -10.99 1.81 -2.50
C PHE A 25 -12.23 2.46 -1.91
N CYS A 26 -13.23 2.71 -2.75
CA CYS A 26 -14.58 3.07 -2.32
C CYS A 26 -15.50 1.85 -2.52
N PRO A 27 -15.50 0.87 -1.58
CA PRO A 27 -16.34 -0.30 -1.71
C PRO A 27 -17.82 0.08 -1.66
N VAL A 28 -18.65 -0.63 -2.43
CA VAL A 28 -20.09 -0.42 -2.39
C VAL A 28 -20.65 -0.97 -1.08
N LYS A 29 -21.40 -0.14 -0.35
CA LYS A 29 -22.15 -0.58 0.83
C LYS A 29 -23.21 -1.59 0.42
N ARG A 30 -23.11 -2.80 0.96
CA ARG A 30 -24.10 -3.87 0.78
C ARG A 30 -24.59 -4.33 2.15
N ASN A 31 -25.91 -4.32 2.32
CA ASN A 31 -26.53 -4.92 3.49
C ASN A 31 -26.46 -6.44 3.36
N ILE A 32 -26.12 -7.11 4.45
CA ILE A 32 -26.00 -8.57 4.54
C ILE A 32 -27.09 -9.13 5.45
N ALA A 33 -27.46 -10.39 5.24
CA ALA A 33 -28.37 -11.07 6.15
C ALA A 33 -27.66 -11.50 7.44
N LYS A 34 -28.41 -11.73 8.53
CA LYS A 34 -27.83 -12.09 9.85
C LYS A 34 -27.03 -13.40 9.83
N ASP A 35 -27.41 -14.33 8.97
CA ASP A 35 -26.73 -15.60 8.73
C ASP A 35 -25.43 -15.43 7.93
N GLU A 36 -25.29 -14.36 7.14
CA GLU A 36 -24.06 -14.03 6.41
C GLU A 36 -22.98 -13.37 7.29
N VAL A 37 -23.36 -12.84 8.47
CA VAL A 37 -22.43 -12.15 9.39
C VAL A 37 -21.20 -13.00 9.70
N LYS A 38 -21.38 -14.30 9.99
CA LYS A 38 -20.25 -15.20 10.28
C LYS A 38 -19.30 -15.32 9.09
N LYS A 39 -19.86 -15.43 7.88
CA LYS A 39 -19.09 -15.56 6.63
C LYS A 39 -18.28 -14.29 6.33
N GLU A 40 -18.87 -13.11 6.53
CA GLU A 40 -18.19 -11.83 6.34
C GLU A 40 -17.07 -11.61 7.39
N VAL A 41 -17.30 -11.99 8.65
CA VAL A 41 -16.27 -11.96 9.70
C VAL A 41 -15.12 -12.92 9.40
N GLU A 42 -15.40 -14.13 8.92
CA GLU A 42 -14.37 -15.08 8.50
C GLU A 42 -13.58 -14.58 7.29
N LYS A 43 -14.27 -14.00 6.31
CA LYS A 43 -13.65 -13.35 5.14
C LYS A 43 -12.66 -12.26 5.56
N PHE A 44 -13.06 -11.40 6.50
CA PHE A 44 -12.21 -10.36 7.07
C PHE A 44 -10.99 -10.92 7.82
N ARG A 45 -11.20 -11.92 8.67
CA ARG A 45 -10.10 -12.57 9.41
C ARG A 45 -9.08 -13.22 8.47
N LYS A 46 -9.56 -13.86 7.41
CA LYS A 46 -8.70 -14.43 6.37
C LYS A 46 -7.89 -13.35 5.67
N ALA A 47 -8.51 -12.24 5.27
CA ALA A 47 -7.81 -11.13 4.64
C ALA A 47 -6.69 -10.54 5.52
N ILE A 48 -6.92 -10.42 6.83
CA ILE A 48 -5.87 -10.02 7.78
C ILE A 48 -4.73 -11.04 7.82
N SER A 49 -5.06 -12.33 7.89
CA SER A 49 -4.06 -13.40 7.90
C SER A 49 -3.18 -13.38 6.65
N ASP A 50 -3.80 -13.21 5.48
CA ASP A 50 -3.10 -13.15 4.20
C ASP A 50 -2.22 -11.88 4.12
N THR A 51 -2.72 -10.75 4.61
CA THR A 51 -1.97 -9.48 4.68
C THR A 51 -0.72 -9.61 5.55
N LYS A 52 -0.85 -10.26 6.71
CA LYS A 52 0.28 -10.51 7.61
C LYS A 52 1.33 -11.41 6.96
N ALA A 53 0.88 -12.49 6.32
CA ALA A 53 1.79 -13.40 5.62
C ALA A 53 2.56 -12.67 4.51
N ASP A 54 1.92 -11.74 3.80
CA ASP A 54 2.58 -10.88 2.83
C ASP A 54 3.62 -9.96 3.47
N PHE A 55 3.29 -9.27 4.57
CA PHE A 55 4.25 -8.41 5.27
C PHE A 55 5.43 -9.19 5.86
N GLU A 56 5.22 -10.40 6.36
CA GLU A 56 6.30 -11.27 6.83
C GLU A 56 7.24 -11.69 5.68
N LYS A 57 6.68 -12.06 4.52
CA LYS A 57 7.49 -12.37 3.33
C LYS A 57 8.31 -11.16 2.87
N ILE A 58 7.70 -9.98 2.81
CA ILE A 58 8.37 -8.75 2.40
C ILE A 58 9.44 -8.37 3.43
N LYS A 59 9.17 -8.51 4.74
CA LYS A 59 10.16 -8.30 5.81
C LYS A 59 11.34 -9.25 5.70
N ALA A 60 11.10 -10.53 5.38
CA ALA A 60 12.15 -11.51 5.18
C ALA A 60 13.02 -11.19 3.95
N ALA A 61 12.41 -10.76 2.84
CA ALA A 61 13.11 -10.29 1.66
C ALA A 61 13.91 -9.00 1.95
N ALA A 62 13.30 -8.04 2.64
CA ALA A 62 13.92 -6.79 3.06
C ALA A 62 15.14 -7.02 3.94
N SER A 63 15.08 -7.95 4.89
CA SER A 63 16.18 -8.25 5.81
C SER A 63 17.45 -8.74 5.12
N LYS A 64 17.33 -9.32 3.92
CA LYS A 64 18.47 -9.76 3.11
C LYS A 64 19.13 -8.61 2.32
N HIS A 65 18.39 -7.54 2.04
CA HIS A 65 18.79 -6.54 1.03
C HIS A 65 18.82 -5.10 1.53
N LEU A 66 18.19 -4.80 2.68
CA LEU A 66 18.06 -3.48 3.26
C LEU A 66 18.41 -3.52 4.76
N GLY A 67 19.16 -2.51 5.22
CA GLY A 67 19.60 -2.40 6.60
C GLY A 67 18.45 -2.31 7.63
N LYS A 68 18.81 -2.45 8.92
CA LYS A 68 17.88 -2.58 10.07
C LYS A 68 16.76 -1.53 10.17
N LYS A 69 16.90 -0.35 9.56
CA LYS A 69 15.91 0.74 9.60
C LYS A 69 14.61 0.37 8.88
N HIS A 70 14.69 -0.36 7.77
CA HIS A 70 13.50 -0.76 6.99
C HIS A 70 12.73 -1.93 7.63
N ILE A 71 13.40 -2.77 8.41
CA ILE A 71 12.77 -3.86 9.16
C ILE A 71 11.77 -3.31 10.18
N LYS A 72 12.13 -2.22 10.88
CA LYS A 72 11.26 -1.57 11.87
C LYS A 72 9.96 -1.02 11.29
N LEU A 73 9.94 -0.65 10.01
CA LEU A 73 8.73 -0.21 9.33
C LEU A 73 7.73 -1.37 9.19
N PHE A 74 8.21 -2.55 8.76
CA PHE A 74 7.34 -3.73 8.66
C PHE A 74 6.86 -4.22 10.02
N ASP A 75 7.66 -4.04 11.08
CA ASP A 75 7.19 -4.30 12.45
C ASP A 75 5.99 -3.41 12.82
N ALA A 76 6.02 -2.13 12.42
CA ALA A 76 4.88 -1.23 12.61
C ALA A 76 3.66 -1.68 11.78
N TYR A 77 3.85 -2.09 10.53
CA TYR A 77 2.74 -2.58 9.68
C TYR A 77 2.11 -3.86 10.24
N LEU A 78 2.92 -4.80 10.71
CA LEU A 78 2.44 -6.01 11.38
C LEU A 78 1.69 -5.67 12.67
N PHE A 79 2.17 -4.69 13.45
CA PHE A 79 1.50 -4.23 14.66
C PHE A 79 0.13 -3.62 14.36
N ILE A 80 0.02 -2.76 13.34
CA ILE A 80 -1.24 -2.16 12.89
C ILE A 80 -2.20 -3.25 12.38
N ALA A 81 -1.73 -4.17 11.56
CA ALA A 81 -2.55 -5.27 11.04
C ALA A 81 -3.01 -6.25 12.13
N ASP A 82 -2.27 -6.33 13.24
CA ASP A 82 -2.62 -7.18 14.38
C ASP A 82 -3.45 -6.46 15.45
N ASP A 83 -3.69 -5.15 15.32
CA ASP A 83 -4.37 -4.35 16.34
C ASP A 83 -5.75 -4.93 16.70
N PRO A 84 -5.94 -5.41 17.95
CA PRO A 84 -7.22 -5.93 18.42
C PRO A 84 -8.35 -4.91 18.34
N VAL A 85 -8.05 -3.61 18.50
CA VAL A 85 -9.04 -2.52 18.47
C VAL A 85 -9.61 -2.42 17.06
N LEU A 86 -8.77 -2.25 16.05
CA LEU A 86 -9.16 -2.20 14.63
C LEU A 86 -10.01 -3.42 14.25
N LYS A 87 -9.56 -4.62 14.62
CA LYS A 87 -10.31 -5.86 14.33
C LYS A 87 -11.67 -5.88 14.99
N SER A 88 -11.75 -5.46 16.25
CA SER A 88 -13.00 -5.46 17.02
C SER A 88 -13.99 -4.42 16.48
N GLU A 89 -13.51 -3.26 16.03
CA GLU A 89 -14.32 -2.21 15.43
C GLU A 89 -14.93 -2.66 14.10
N VAL A 90 -14.12 -3.26 13.21
CA VAL A 90 -14.62 -3.78 11.93
C VAL A 90 -15.65 -4.90 12.16
N VAL A 91 -15.37 -5.85 13.06
CA VAL A 91 -16.32 -6.92 13.41
C VAL A 91 -17.59 -6.36 14.06
N SER A 92 -17.47 -5.33 14.90
CA SER A 92 -18.62 -4.64 15.50
C SER A 92 -19.48 -3.98 14.43
N LYS A 93 -18.90 -3.31 13.44
CA LYS A 93 -19.64 -2.72 12.32
C LYS A 93 -20.36 -3.78 11.48
N ILE A 94 -19.69 -4.87 11.10
CA ILE A 94 -20.31 -5.98 10.35
C ILE A 94 -21.51 -6.56 11.12
N THR A 95 -21.36 -6.79 12.43
CA THR A 95 -22.36 -7.45 13.27
C THR A 95 -23.54 -6.55 13.64
N LYS A 96 -23.29 -5.26 13.95
CA LYS A 96 -24.34 -4.32 14.40
C LYS A 96 -25.07 -3.67 13.24
N GLU A 97 -24.35 -3.29 12.19
CA GLU A 97 -24.93 -2.57 11.05
C GLU A 97 -25.37 -3.50 9.93
N LEU A 98 -25.01 -4.79 10.00
CA LEU A 98 -25.33 -5.81 8.99
C LEU A 98 -24.86 -5.36 7.59
N ILE A 99 -23.57 -5.02 7.51
CA ILE A 99 -22.90 -4.57 6.28
C ILE A 99 -21.75 -5.52 5.91
N ASN A 100 -21.39 -5.54 4.63
CA ASN A 100 -20.28 -6.33 4.11
C ASN A 100 -18.91 -5.91 4.68
N ALA A 101 -17.96 -6.87 4.71
CA ALA A 101 -16.65 -6.68 5.33
C ALA A 101 -15.82 -5.56 4.69
N GLU A 102 -15.91 -5.40 3.36
CA GLU A 102 -15.20 -4.34 2.64
C GLU A 102 -15.65 -2.96 3.12
N TYR A 103 -16.96 -2.72 3.16
CA TYR A 103 -17.49 -1.42 3.55
C TYR A 103 -17.24 -1.13 5.03
N ALA A 104 -17.36 -2.14 5.90
CA ALA A 104 -17.03 -2.00 7.31
C ALA A 104 -15.55 -1.62 7.54
N LEU A 105 -14.63 -2.26 6.82
CA LEU A 105 -13.21 -1.93 6.88
C LEU A 105 -12.94 -0.51 6.38
N TYR A 106 -13.56 -0.11 5.26
CA TYR A 106 -13.42 1.23 4.70
C TYR A 106 -13.82 2.31 5.70
N GLU A 107 -14.98 2.18 6.36
CA GLU A 107 -15.42 3.15 7.36
C GLU A 107 -14.46 3.25 8.55
N VAL A 108 -13.97 2.12 9.07
CA VAL A 108 -13.01 2.13 10.18
C VAL A 108 -11.70 2.82 9.79
N ILE A 109 -11.17 2.54 8.60
CA ILE A 109 -9.94 3.19 8.11
C ILE A 109 -10.16 4.70 7.94
N GLU A 110 -11.27 5.11 7.34
CA GLU A 110 -11.64 6.52 7.14
C GLU A 110 -11.82 7.26 8.46
N GLU A 111 -12.49 6.65 9.44
CA GLU A 111 -12.69 7.20 10.78
C GLU A 111 -11.32 7.39 11.48
N ASN A 112 -10.45 6.39 11.43
CA ASN A 112 -9.11 6.46 11.99
C ASN A 112 -8.25 7.53 11.28
N ALA A 113 -8.22 7.54 9.96
CA ALA A 113 -7.45 8.51 9.17
C ALA A 113 -7.84 9.96 9.53
N LYS A 114 -9.14 10.25 9.65
CA LYS A 114 -9.66 11.57 10.05
C LYS A 114 -9.23 11.98 11.46
N VAL A 115 -9.03 11.03 12.37
CA VAL A 115 -8.50 11.32 13.71
C VAL A 115 -7.04 11.74 13.62
N PHE A 116 -6.21 11.02 12.85
CA PHE A 116 -4.79 11.34 12.69
C PHE A 116 -4.56 12.65 11.92
N GLU A 117 -5.38 12.98 10.92
CA GLU A 117 -5.28 14.25 10.18
C GLU A 117 -5.54 15.48 11.04
N LYS A 118 -6.40 15.36 12.08
CA LYS A 118 -6.70 16.47 13.01
C LYS A 118 -5.53 16.79 13.94
N ILE A 119 -4.56 15.88 14.08
CA ILE A 119 -3.38 16.10 14.89
C ILE A 119 -2.36 16.87 14.06
N LYS A 120 -2.07 18.12 14.44
CA LYS A 120 -1.06 18.98 13.77
C LYS A 120 0.37 18.61 14.16
N ASP A 121 0.72 17.34 13.98
CA ASP A 121 2.05 16.80 14.24
C ASP A 121 2.46 15.93 13.05
N GLU A 122 3.69 16.12 12.57
CA GLU A 122 4.24 15.42 11.42
C GLU A 122 4.36 13.91 11.68
N TYR A 123 4.71 13.50 12.90
CA TYR A 123 4.80 12.10 13.29
C TYR A 123 3.44 11.39 13.24
N PHE A 124 2.37 12.06 13.67
CA PHE A 124 1.02 11.50 13.63
C PHE A 124 0.43 11.45 12.22
N ARG A 125 0.84 12.37 11.33
CA ARG A 125 0.47 12.32 9.91
C ARG A 125 1.11 11.15 9.18
N GLU A 126 2.36 10.81 9.49
CA GLU A 126 2.99 9.60 8.95
C GLU A 126 2.29 8.33 9.45
N ARG A 127 1.95 8.26 10.74
CA ARG A 127 1.17 7.15 11.31
C ARG A 127 -0.21 6.96 10.64
N GLY A 128 -0.89 8.05 10.32
CA GLY A 128 -2.17 7.99 9.61
C GLY A 128 -2.04 7.35 8.22
N LYS A 129 -0.97 7.69 7.49
CA LYS A 129 -0.65 7.07 6.20
C LYS A 129 -0.34 5.59 6.34
N ASP A 130 0.43 5.20 7.35
CA ASP A 130 0.74 3.78 7.60
C ASP A 130 -0.53 2.94 7.85
N ILE A 131 -1.50 3.47 8.61
CA ILE A 131 -2.80 2.82 8.84
C ILE A 131 -3.58 2.68 7.55
N TYR A 132 -3.58 3.74 6.73
CA TYR A 132 -4.25 3.74 5.44
C TYR A 132 -3.64 2.72 4.47
N ASP A 133 -2.31 2.62 4.41
CA ASP A 133 -1.59 1.66 3.56
C ASP A 133 -1.86 0.21 3.98
N VAL A 134 -1.85 -0.08 5.29
CA VAL A 134 -2.22 -1.39 5.82
C VAL A 134 -3.69 -1.71 5.49
N GLY A 135 -4.57 -0.73 5.67
CA GLY A 135 -5.98 -0.83 5.33
C GLY A 135 -6.23 -1.16 3.85
N LYS A 136 -5.56 -0.44 2.94
CA LYS A 136 -5.57 -0.72 1.49
C LYS A 136 -5.12 -2.15 1.18
N LYS A 137 -4.07 -2.63 1.86
CA LYS A 137 -3.56 -4.00 1.67
C LYS A 137 -4.60 -5.04 2.11
N ILE A 138 -5.24 -4.87 3.26
CA ILE A 138 -6.33 -5.75 3.73
C ILE A 138 -7.50 -5.73 2.75
N MET A 139 -7.87 -4.55 2.24
CA MET A 139 -8.94 -4.39 1.25
C MET A 139 -8.65 -5.16 -0.06
N LYS A 140 -7.40 -5.16 -0.53
CA LYS A 140 -6.98 -5.96 -1.70
C LYS A 140 -7.23 -7.45 -1.49
N HIS A 141 -6.92 -7.97 -0.30
CA HIS A 141 -7.21 -9.38 0.03
C HIS A 141 -8.71 -9.65 0.18
N LEU A 142 -9.50 -8.70 0.72
CA LEU A 142 -10.96 -8.84 0.85
C LEU A 142 -11.68 -8.87 -0.51
N THR A 143 -11.30 -7.99 -1.42
CA THR A 143 -11.94 -7.85 -2.74
C THR A 143 -11.50 -8.95 -3.70
N GLY A 144 -10.41 -9.67 -3.41
CA GLY A 144 -9.85 -10.69 -4.29
C GLY A 144 -9.30 -10.10 -5.60
N VAL A 145 -9.12 -8.78 -5.64
CA VAL A 145 -8.59 -8.08 -6.81
C VAL A 145 -7.09 -8.33 -6.87
N HIS A 146 -6.72 -9.43 -7.52
CA HIS A 146 -5.36 -9.70 -7.97
C HIS A 146 -5.04 -8.84 -9.19
N LYS A 147 -5.00 -7.51 -9.00
CA LYS A 147 -4.47 -6.60 -10.03
C LYS A 147 -2.96 -6.77 -10.13
N LYS A 148 -2.42 -6.38 -11.30
CA LYS A 148 -0.99 -6.39 -11.63
C LYS A 148 -0.17 -5.88 -10.45
N THR A 149 0.57 -6.78 -9.85
CA THR A 149 1.50 -6.47 -8.76
C THR A 149 2.89 -6.24 -9.34
N LEU A 150 3.78 -5.70 -8.51
CA LEU A 150 5.19 -5.58 -8.87
C LEU A 150 5.87 -6.94 -9.14
N ALA A 151 5.29 -8.04 -8.65
CA ALA A 151 5.74 -9.38 -8.98
C ALA A 151 5.46 -9.77 -10.44
N ASP A 152 4.50 -9.11 -11.10
CA ASP A 152 4.14 -9.36 -12.50
C ASP A 152 4.99 -8.55 -13.49
N VAL A 153 5.91 -7.73 -12.99
CA VAL A 153 6.77 -6.89 -13.82
C VAL A 153 7.76 -7.77 -14.58
N LYS A 154 7.70 -7.66 -15.91
CA LYS A 154 8.63 -8.34 -16.83
C LYS A 154 9.96 -7.59 -16.91
N GLU A 155 11.01 -8.30 -17.29
CA GLU A 155 12.32 -7.72 -17.56
C GLU A 155 12.27 -6.46 -18.44
N ASN A 156 13.17 -5.53 -18.16
CA ASN A 156 13.35 -4.27 -18.90
C ASN A 156 12.09 -3.37 -18.91
N SER A 157 11.42 -3.27 -17.76
CA SER A 157 10.23 -2.43 -17.59
C SER A 157 10.51 -1.16 -16.78
N ILE A 158 9.78 -0.10 -17.10
CA ILE A 158 9.71 1.15 -16.33
C ILE A 158 8.37 1.17 -15.62
N VAL A 159 8.39 1.31 -14.30
CA VAL A 159 7.18 1.30 -13.47
C VAL A 159 6.58 2.69 -13.36
N PHE A 160 5.28 2.82 -13.59
CA PHE A 160 4.51 4.06 -13.41
C PHE A 160 3.45 3.81 -12.34
N ALA A 161 3.43 4.62 -11.28
CA ALA A 161 2.47 4.46 -10.18
C ALA A 161 2.00 5.82 -9.63
N ASP A 162 0.84 5.89 -8.98
CA ASP A 162 0.47 7.13 -8.30
C ASP A 162 1.42 7.38 -7.12
N ASN A 163 1.63 6.36 -6.29
CA ASN A 163 2.58 6.33 -5.21
C ASN A 163 3.29 4.95 -5.17
N LEU A 164 4.50 4.92 -4.62
CA LEU A 164 5.22 3.67 -4.34
C LEU A 164 5.53 3.59 -2.86
N THR A 165 5.02 2.54 -2.20
CA THR A 165 5.32 2.30 -0.79
C THR A 165 6.74 1.73 -0.64
N PRO A 166 7.34 1.80 0.56
CA PRO A 166 8.60 1.11 0.84
C PRO A 166 8.52 -0.40 0.60
N ALA A 167 7.34 -1.02 0.73
CA ALA A 167 7.14 -2.43 0.43
C ALA A 167 7.25 -2.72 -1.08
N ASP A 168 6.65 -1.86 -1.89
CA ASP A 168 6.66 -1.94 -3.34
C ASP A 168 8.08 -1.84 -3.89
N THR A 169 8.82 -0.86 -3.41
CA THR A 169 10.19 -0.63 -3.89
C THR A 169 11.16 -1.78 -3.57
N ILE A 170 10.92 -2.56 -2.51
CA ILE A 170 11.70 -3.77 -2.20
C ILE A 170 11.42 -4.87 -3.23
N LEU A 171 10.16 -5.02 -3.65
CA LEU A 171 9.77 -5.98 -4.69
C LEU A 171 10.34 -5.62 -6.07
N MET A 172 10.60 -4.32 -6.31
CA MET A 172 11.17 -3.82 -7.57
C MET A 172 12.65 -4.17 -7.75
N LYS A 173 13.37 -4.56 -6.70
CA LYS A 173 14.82 -4.85 -6.76
C LYS A 173 15.17 -6.17 -7.47
N ASN A 174 14.18 -6.94 -7.94
CA ASN A 174 14.37 -8.21 -8.66
C ASN A 174 14.85 -8.05 -10.13
N GLU A 175 15.70 -7.08 -10.44
CA GLU A 175 16.35 -6.83 -11.75
C GLU A 175 15.42 -6.55 -12.96
N ASN A 176 14.12 -6.75 -12.84
CA ASN A 176 13.17 -6.54 -13.94
C ASN A 176 12.84 -5.07 -14.17
N VAL A 177 13.06 -4.22 -13.15
CA VAL A 177 12.74 -2.80 -13.18
C VAL A 177 13.99 -1.98 -13.46
N ILE A 178 14.00 -1.27 -14.58
CA ILE A 178 15.12 -0.42 -15.01
C ILE A 178 14.89 1.06 -14.71
N GLY A 179 13.75 1.42 -14.12
CA GLY A 179 13.43 2.78 -13.70
C GLY A 179 11.98 2.91 -13.25
N PHE A 180 11.63 4.04 -12.62
CA PHE A 180 10.24 4.29 -12.24
C PHE A 180 9.85 5.77 -12.21
N ALA A 181 8.55 6.00 -12.28
CA ALA A 181 7.94 7.31 -12.25
C ALA A 181 6.70 7.33 -11.33
N THR A 182 6.54 8.37 -10.51
CA THR A 182 5.39 8.51 -9.61
C THR A 182 4.71 9.87 -9.67
N ASN A 183 3.39 9.89 -9.47
CA ASN A 183 2.63 11.15 -9.34
C ASN A 183 2.93 11.87 -8.05
N GLN A 184 2.98 11.11 -6.96
CA GLN A 184 3.31 11.58 -5.62
C GLN A 184 4.80 11.49 -5.33
N GLY A 185 5.22 12.13 -4.25
CA GLY A 185 6.60 12.11 -3.76
C GLY A 185 7.33 13.44 -3.94
N GLY A 186 8.29 13.67 -3.05
CA GLY A 186 9.16 14.84 -3.05
C GLY A 186 10.62 14.42 -3.02
N LYS A 187 11.53 15.39 -3.14
CA LYS A 187 13.00 15.15 -3.18
C LYS A 187 13.54 14.38 -1.97
N THR A 188 12.88 14.46 -0.82
CA THR A 188 13.23 13.79 0.44
C THR A 188 12.29 12.65 0.83
N SER A 189 11.36 12.28 -0.05
CA SER A 189 10.40 11.19 0.23
C SER A 189 11.09 9.83 0.31
N HIS A 190 10.46 8.87 0.99
CA HIS A 190 10.93 7.48 1.05
C HIS A 190 11.19 6.90 -0.34
N THR A 191 10.34 7.20 -1.30
CA THR A 191 10.46 6.80 -2.70
C THR A 191 11.74 7.38 -3.35
N ALA A 192 12.07 8.65 -3.08
CA ALA A 192 13.27 9.29 -3.62
C ALA A 192 14.57 8.75 -3.01
N ILE A 193 14.59 8.51 -1.69
CA ILE A 193 15.73 7.91 -0.99
C ILE A 193 15.97 6.49 -1.53
N MET A 194 14.90 5.74 -1.74
CA MET A 194 14.98 4.37 -2.25
C MET A 194 15.47 4.33 -3.70
N ALA A 195 15.03 5.25 -4.55
CA ALA A 195 15.52 5.38 -5.93
C ALA A 195 17.04 5.45 -6.00
N GLN A 196 17.63 6.28 -5.11
CA GLN A 196 19.07 6.46 -5.02
C GLN A 196 19.77 5.19 -4.52
N ALA A 197 19.18 4.52 -3.52
CA ALA A 197 19.71 3.26 -3.00
C ALA A 197 19.64 2.09 -4.00
N MET A 198 18.75 2.17 -4.99
CA MET A 198 18.59 1.17 -6.05
C MET A 198 19.40 1.49 -7.31
N GLU A 199 19.99 2.69 -7.41
CA GLU A 199 20.78 3.16 -8.55
C GLU A 199 20.06 3.07 -9.91
N ILE A 200 18.72 3.10 -9.89
CA ILE A 200 17.89 3.15 -11.11
C ILE A 200 17.37 4.57 -11.36
N PRO A 201 17.23 5.01 -12.63
CA PRO A 201 16.63 6.30 -12.97
C PRO A 201 15.21 6.45 -12.41
N ALA A 202 14.91 7.58 -11.77
CA ALA A 202 13.60 7.81 -11.19
C ALA A 202 13.15 9.27 -11.21
N VAL A 203 11.87 9.49 -11.54
CA VAL A 203 11.21 10.80 -11.55
C VAL A 203 9.96 10.75 -10.67
N VAL A 204 9.86 11.61 -9.66
CA VAL A 204 8.72 11.65 -8.72
C VAL A 204 7.96 12.96 -8.85
N GLY A 205 6.76 13.07 -8.27
CA GLY A 205 6.01 14.32 -8.29
C GLY A 205 5.48 14.73 -9.67
N MET A 206 5.18 13.74 -10.54
CA MET A 206 4.73 13.96 -11.92
C MET A 206 3.24 14.32 -12.04
N LYS A 207 2.48 14.22 -10.94
CA LYS A 207 1.05 14.53 -10.80
C LYS A 207 0.07 13.65 -11.58
N ASP A 208 0.25 13.43 -12.88
CA ASP A 208 -0.74 12.81 -13.77
C ASP A 208 -0.19 11.71 -14.71
N ILE A 209 0.95 11.11 -14.39
CA ILE A 209 1.62 10.08 -15.23
C ILE A 209 0.84 8.76 -15.34
N THR A 210 -0.09 8.50 -14.41
CA THR A 210 -0.91 7.29 -14.38
C THR A 210 -2.39 7.54 -14.67
N SER A 211 -2.76 8.78 -15.03
CA SER A 211 -4.13 9.19 -15.33
C SER A 211 -4.47 9.05 -16.82
#